data_AF-A0A183HPF9-F1
#
_entry.id   AF-A0A183HPF9-F1
#
_cell.length_a   1.000
_cell.length_b   1.000
_cell.length_c   1.000
_cell.angle_alpha   90.00
_cell.angle_beta   90.00
_cell.angle_gamma   90.00
#
_symmetry.space_group_name_H-M   'P 1'
#
loop_
_entity.id
_entity.type
_entity.pdbx_description
1 polymer ?
#
loop_
_entity_poly.entity_id
_entity_poly.type
_entity_poly.pdbx_seq_one_letter_code
_entity_poly.pdbx_strand_id
1 'polypeptide(L)'
;MPDEIDLGAFRAHGKQPEEMLLPHEFAKSELTLNRSFPDIDPQVFDRLCRSGITPEAARRAIHITKNTGFDAALDWIMHSVGDRDINEEHPDLWTKASAVDGIAIEQLTNLGFSVYQARYALQRVNTGINDAADWLFSNVDSIPPEEKNQEIKDYFFSVDVPKECRDGKEHYRLIGFISHMGSSPFSGHYVAHMKK
;
A
#
# COMPACT_ATOMS: atom_id res chain seq x y z
N MET A 1 -20.38 -29.23 -10.77
CA MET A 1 -20.98 -27.96 -10.35
C MET A 1 -22.49 -28.15 -10.30
N PRO A 2 -23.16 -27.81 -9.19
CA PRO A 2 -24.61 -27.89 -9.11
C PRO A 2 -25.27 -26.73 -9.90
N ASP A 3 -26.52 -26.93 -10.31
CA ASP A 3 -27.28 -25.93 -11.06
C ASP A 3 -27.72 -24.74 -10.20
N GLU A 4 -27.87 -24.94 -8.89
CA GLU A 4 -28.19 -23.91 -7.90
C GLU A 4 -27.17 -23.96 -6.76
N ILE A 5 -26.69 -22.79 -6.32
CA ILE A 5 -25.69 -22.63 -5.25
C ILE A 5 -26.20 -21.55 -4.29
N ASP A 6 -26.23 -21.88 -3.01
CA ASP A 6 -26.42 -20.92 -1.92
C ASP A 6 -25.08 -20.64 -1.24
N LEU A 7 -24.66 -19.37 -1.26
CA LEU A 7 -23.42 -18.90 -0.64
C LEU A 7 -23.66 -18.11 0.65
N GLY A 8 -24.87 -18.16 1.22
CA GLY A 8 -25.24 -17.39 2.41
C GLY A 8 -24.35 -17.67 3.62
N ALA A 9 -23.94 -18.92 3.78
CA ALA A 9 -23.02 -19.34 4.84
C ALA A 9 -21.63 -18.66 4.77
N PHE A 10 -21.26 -18.07 3.63
CA PHE A 10 -19.98 -17.39 3.42
C PHE A 10 -20.10 -15.86 3.48
N ARG A 11 -21.29 -15.31 3.75
CA ARG A 11 -21.46 -13.85 3.89
C ARG A 11 -20.67 -13.37 5.12
N ALA A 12 -19.71 -12.49 4.90
CA ALA A 12 -18.95 -11.89 5.98
C ALA A 12 -19.85 -10.95 6.81
N HIS A 13 -19.78 -11.05 8.13
CA HIS A 13 -20.53 -10.22 9.06
C HIS A 13 -19.70 -9.08 9.67
N GLY A 14 -18.45 -8.93 9.22
CA GLY A 14 -17.51 -7.96 9.77
C GLY A 14 -17.13 -8.26 11.24
N LYS A 15 -16.60 -7.25 11.92
CA LYS A 15 -16.26 -7.32 13.34
C LYS A 15 -17.53 -7.57 14.18
N GLN A 16 -17.48 -8.58 15.04
CA GLN A 16 -18.55 -8.85 16.00
C GLN A 16 -18.40 -8.03 17.29
N PRO A 17 -19.51 -7.75 18.02
CA PRO A 17 -19.47 -6.96 19.25
C PRO A 17 -18.52 -7.51 20.33
N GLU A 18 -18.38 -8.83 20.41
CA GLU A 18 -17.53 -9.55 21.36
C GLU A 18 -16.05 -9.63 20.95
N GLU A 19 -15.70 -9.20 19.73
CA GLU A 19 -14.33 -9.28 19.22
C GLU A 19 -13.50 -8.05 19.62
N MET A 20 -12.34 -8.30 20.21
CA MET A 20 -11.33 -7.27 20.44
C MET A 20 -10.46 -7.12 19.18
N LEU A 21 -10.35 -5.88 18.68
CA LEU A 21 -9.41 -5.62 17.58
C LEU A 21 -8.00 -5.85 18.07
N LEU A 22 -7.18 -6.49 17.24
CA LEU A 22 -5.75 -6.52 17.44
C LEU A 22 -5.23 -5.06 17.49
N PRO A 23 -4.31 -4.72 18.41
CA PRO A 23 -3.66 -3.42 18.41
C PRO A 23 -3.06 -3.16 17.02
N HIS A 24 -3.66 -2.24 16.26
CA HIS A 24 -3.11 -1.85 14.97
C HIS A 24 -1.77 -1.17 15.23
N GLU A 25 -0.67 -1.77 14.81
CA GLU A 25 0.63 -1.07 14.74
C GLU A 25 0.57 0.16 13.80
N PHE A 26 -0.50 0.27 13.00
CA PHE A 26 -0.85 1.43 12.18
C PHE A 26 -1.47 2.61 12.95
N ALA A 27 -1.65 2.51 14.27
CA ALA A 27 -1.88 3.70 15.12
C ALA A 27 -0.70 4.69 15.11
N LYS A 28 0.35 4.43 14.33
CA LYS A 28 1.41 5.40 14.00
C LYS A 28 1.01 6.37 12.86
N SER A 29 -0.01 6.09 12.05
CA SER A 29 -0.34 6.91 10.87
C SER A 29 -0.90 8.30 11.21
N GLU A 30 -1.52 8.49 12.37
CA GLU A 30 -1.99 9.82 12.79
C GLU A 30 -0.92 10.64 13.54
N LEU A 31 0.21 10.02 13.90
CA LEU A 31 1.33 10.69 14.59
C LEU A 31 2.41 11.23 13.64
N THR A 32 2.28 10.99 12.33
CA THR A 32 3.31 11.36 11.32
C THR A 32 3.03 12.65 10.56
N LEU A 33 1.86 13.28 10.73
CA LEU A 33 1.53 14.53 10.02
C LEU A 33 2.35 15.76 10.47
N ASN A 34 3.04 15.71 11.62
CA ASN A 34 3.75 16.87 12.18
C ASN A 34 5.19 16.58 12.66
N ARG A 35 5.82 15.47 12.27
CA ARG A 35 7.19 15.17 12.72
C ARG A 35 8.23 15.71 11.74
N SER A 36 8.96 16.74 12.17
CA SER A 36 10.20 17.19 11.50
C SER A 36 11.14 16.01 11.29
N PHE A 37 11.68 15.87 10.06
CA PHE A 37 12.72 14.90 9.72
C PHE A 37 13.77 14.85 10.84
N PRO A 38 14.00 13.68 11.47
CA PRO A 38 14.99 13.60 12.54
C PRO A 38 16.39 13.70 11.96
N ASP A 39 17.16 14.63 12.53
CA ASP A 39 18.59 14.80 12.28
C ASP A 39 19.31 13.51 12.73
N ILE A 40 19.77 12.70 11.76
CA ILE A 40 20.54 11.48 12.05
C ILE A 40 21.96 11.94 12.38
N ASP A 41 22.42 11.70 13.61
CA ASP A 41 23.78 12.08 13.99
C ASP A 41 24.80 11.31 13.13
N PRO A 42 25.58 12.00 12.29
CA PRO A 42 26.54 11.35 11.40
C PRO A 42 27.65 10.62 12.17
N GLN A 43 27.97 11.02 13.41
CA GLN A 43 28.98 10.35 14.23
C GLN A 43 28.48 9.00 14.77
N VAL A 44 27.22 8.92 15.17
CA VAL A 44 26.61 7.67 15.64
C VAL A 44 26.40 6.71 14.47
N PHE A 45 25.94 7.24 13.33
CA PHE A 45 25.77 6.47 12.10
C PHE A 45 27.08 5.84 11.62
N ASP A 46 28.16 6.62 11.50
CA ASP A 46 29.46 6.11 11.05
C ASP A 46 30.01 5.04 12.00
N ARG A 47 29.81 5.19 13.31
CA ARG A 47 30.22 4.17 14.30
C ARG A 47 29.42 2.87 14.18
N LEU A 48 28.11 2.95 13.96
CA LEU A 48 27.26 1.75 13.75
C LEU A 48 27.66 1.02 12.45
N CYS A 49 27.86 1.75 11.36
CA CYS A 49 28.33 1.19 10.10
C CYS A 49 29.70 0.51 10.24
N ARG A 50 30.64 1.12 10.98
CA ARG A 50 31.96 0.51 11.29
C ARG A 50 31.86 -0.75 12.15
N SER A 51 30.80 -0.89 12.95
CA SER A 51 30.57 -2.09 13.76
C SER A 51 30.01 -3.28 12.97
N GLY A 52 29.70 -3.08 11.68
CA GLY A 52 29.18 -4.11 10.79
C GLY A 52 27.66 -4.14 10.63
N ILE A 53 26.96 -3.12 11.16
CA ILE A 53 25.52 -2.92 10.96
C ILE A 53 25.28 -2.32 9.58
N THR A 54 24.24 -2.77 8.88
CA THR A 54 23.84 -2.21 7.59
C THR A 54 23.42 -0.75 7.72
N PRO A 55 23.67 0.10 6.71
CA PRO A 55 23.33 1.52 6.79
C PRO A 55 21.82 1.76 6.93
N GLU A 56 20.98 0.85 6.44
CA GLU A 56 19.53 0.88 6.60
C GLU A 56 19.12 0.63 8.05
N ALA A 57 19.65 -0.44 8.66
CA ALA A 57 19.39 -0.78 10.06
C ALA A 57 19.93 0.29 11.02
N ALA A 58 21.10 0.86 10.73
CA ALA A 58 21.69 1.95 11.51
C ALA A 58 20.79 3.20 11.53
N ARG A 59 20.28 3.61 10.36
CA ARG A 59 19.36 4.76 10.25
C ARG A 59 18.04 4.49 10.96
N ARG A 60 17.48 3.29 10.81
CA ARG A 60 16.25 2.85 11.48
C ARG A 60 16.40 2.84 13.02
N ALA A 61 17.52 2.32 13.52
CA ALA A 61 17.80 2.28 14.95
C ALA A 61 17.95 3.68 15.56
N ILE A 62 18.74 4.56 14.92
CA ILE A 62 18.90 5.96 15.35
C ILE A 62 17.55 6.68 15.35
N HIS A 63 16.72 6.42 14.34
CA HIS A 63 15.39 6.98 14.22
C HIS A 63 14.45 6.55 15.36
N ILE A 64 14.39 5.26 15.65
CA ILE A 64 13.48 4.70 16.67
C ILE A 64 13.92 5.11 18.09
N THR A 65 15.23 5.14 18.32
CA THR A 65 15.82 5.54 19.59
C THR A 65 15.90 7.05 19.79
N LYS A 66 15.44 7.85 18.80
CA LYS A 66 15.44 9.33 18.81
C LYS A 66 16.81 9.93 19.12
N ASN A 67 17.86 9.37 18.52
CA ASN A 67 19.22 9.87 18.62
C ASN A 67 19.76 9.95 20.07
N THR A 68 19.43 8.96 20.91
CA THR A 68 19.86 8.85 22.31
C THR A 68 21.30 8.34 22.49
N GLY A 69 22.03 8.12 21.40
CA GLY A 69 23.43 7.70 21.38
C GLY A 69 23.67 6.32 20.77
N PHE A 70 24.95 5.94 20.64
CA PHE A 70 25.38 4.69 20.03
C PHE A 70 24.87 3.44 20.75
N ASP A 71 25.00 3.39 22.08
CA ASP A 71 24.65 2.20 22.87
C ASP A 71 23.15 1.90 22.83
N ALA A 72 22.30 2.93 22.86
CA ALA A 72 20.85 2.76 22.79
C ALA A 72 20.40 2.24 21.40
N ALA A 73 21.00 2.75 20.32
CA ALA A 73 20.75 2.27 18.96
C ALA A 73 21.21 0.82 18.78
N LEU A 74 22.38 0.47 19.35
CA LEU A 74 22.90 -0.90 19.31
C LEU A 74 22.00 -1.87 20.08
N ASP A 75 21.53 -1.49 21.26
CA ASP A 75 20.63 -2.29 22.08
C ASP A 75 19.31 -2.56 21.35
N TRP A 76 18.73 -1.55 20.70
CA TRP A 76 17.52 -1.71 19.88
C TRP A 76 17.75 -2.69 18.71
N ILE A 77 18.90 -2.60 18.02
CA ILE A 77 19.26 -3.51 16.92
C ILE A 77 19.39 -4.94 17.41
N MET A 78 20.03 -5.15 18.57
CA MET A 78 20.20 -6.49 19.13
C MET A 78 18.86 -7.14 19.48
N HIS A 79 17.90 -6.36 20.00
CA HIS A 79 16.55 -6.84 20.28
C HIS A 79 15.72 -7.09 19.01
N SER A 80 16.05 -6.42 17.90
CA SER A 80 15.28 -6.47 16.65
C SER A 80 15.97 -7.30 15.55
N VAL A 81 17.12 -7.95 15.83
CA VAL A 81 17.97 -8.61 14.82
C VAL A 81 17.29 -9.77 14.09
N GLY A 82 16.21 -10.31 14.66
CA GLY A 82 15.39 -11.37 14.08
C GLY A 82 14.31 -10.86 13.12
N ASP A 83 14.09 -9.55 13.05
CA ASP A 83 13.03 -8.97 12.23
C ASP A 83 13.44 -8.98 10.75
N ARG A 84 12.55 -9.47 9.88
CA ARG A 84 12.81 -9.58 8.43
C ARG A 84 13.14 -8.24 7.77
N ASP A 85 12.61 -7.16 8.32
CA ASP A 85 12.67 -5.80 7.81
C ASP A 85 13.77 -4.96 8.47
N ILE A 86 14.63 -5.53 9.33
CA ILE A 86 15.68 -4.76 10.02
C ILE A 86 16.63 -4.06 9.05
N ASN A 87 16.90 -4.69 7.89
CA ASN A 87 17.75 -4.15 6.84
C ASN A 87 16.97 -3.31 5.81
N GLU A 88 15.67 -3.10 6.02
CA GLU A 88 14.86 -2.21 5.21
C GLU A 88 14.80 -0.83 5.84
N GLU A 89 14.82 0.19 4.99
CA GLU A 89 14.77 1.57 5.44
C GLU A 89 13.41 1.88 6.08
N HIS A 90 13.43 2.58 7.23
CA HIS A 90 12.19 2.90 7.93
C HIS A 90 11.29 3.78 7.05
N PRO A 91 9.97 3.52 6.98
CA PRO A 91 9.05 4.29 6.14
C PRO A 91 9.12 5.82 6.34
N ASP A 92 9.36 6.25 7.57
CA ASP A 92 9.48 7.67 7.93
C ASP A 92 10.79 8.32 7.45
N LEU A 93 11.76 7.53 6.97
CA LEU A 93 13.04 7.98 6.44
C LEU A 93 13.06 8.08 4.91
N TRP A 94 11.98 7.66 4.22
CA TRP A 94 11.87 7.91 2.78
C TRP A 94 11.92 9.41 2.52
N THR A 95 13.02 9.84 1.91
CA THR A 95 13.26 11.23 1.52
C THR A 95 12.17 11.68 0.55
N LYS A 96 11.25 12.53 1.01
CA LYS A 96 10.34 13.29 0.14
C LYS A 96 11.16 14.28 -0.69
N ALA A 97 11.76 13.86 -1.79
CA ALA A 97 12.10 14.73 -2.93
C ALA A 97 12.92 13.97 -3.99
N SER A 98 12.24 13.12 -4.77
CA SER A 98 12.62 13.00 -6.18
C SER A 98 11.72 13.99 -6.94
N ALA A 99 12.32 14.87 -7.73
CA ALA A 99 11.59 15.75 -8.64
C ALA A 99 10.74 14.86 -9.56
N VAL A 100 9.43 14.85 -9.35
CA VAL A 100 8.51 14.00 -10.10
C VAL A 100 8.45 14.50 -11.54
N ASP A 101 8.68 13.62 -12.50
CA ASP A 101 8.62 13.92 -13.93
C ASP A 101 7.19 14.37 -14.31
N GLY A 102 7.08 15.55 -14.94
CA GLY A 102 5.81 16.12 -15.36
C GLY A 102 5.08 15.28 -16.41
N ILE A 103 5.84 14.56 -17.26
CA ILE A 103 5.28 13.69 -18.31
C ILE A 103 4.56 12.49 -17.66
N ALA A 104 5.16 11.94 -16.60
CA ALA A 104 4.58 10.83 -15.84
C ALA A 104 3.23 11.20 -15.19
N ILE A 105 3.13 12.43 -14.68
CA ILE A 105 1.90 12.94 -14.07
C ILE A 105 0.80 13.09 -15.13
N GLU A 106 1.12 13.63 -16.32
CA GLU A 106 0.16 13.81 -17.40
C GLU A 106 -0.40 12.46 -17.89
N GLN A 107 0.46 11.45 -18.02
CA GLN A 107 0.04 10.10 -18.42
C GLN A 107 -0.90 9.44 -17.40
N LEU A 108 -0.60 9.57 -16.10
CA LEU A 108 -1.49 9.08 -15.04
C LEU A 108 -2.81 9.87 -14.99
N THR A 109 -2.77 11.17 -15.28
CA THR A 109 -3.97 12.00 -15.37
C THR A 109 -4.86 11.57 -16.54
N ASN A 110 -4.25 11.20 -17.67
CA ASN A 110 -4.97 10.64 -18.83
C ASN A 110 -5.65 9.28 -18.54
N LEU A 111 -5.16 8.53 -17.54
CA LEU A 111 -5.82 7.30 -17.06
C LEU A 111 -7.04 7.58 -16.16
N GLY A 112 -7.29 8.85 -15.83
CA GLY A 112 -8.43 9.27 -15.01
C GLY A 112 -8.10 9.54 -13.54
N PHE A 113 -6.81 9.58 -13.16
CA PHE A 113 -6.39 9.95 -11.81
C PHE A 113 -6.19 11.46 -11.66
N SER A 114 -6.34 12.00 -10.45
CA SER A 114 -6.02 13.41 -10.20
C SER A 114 -4.51 13.66 -10.19
N VAL A 115 -4.10 14.90 -10.47
CA VAL A 115 -2.70 15.33 -10.40
C VAL A 115 -2.10 15.05 -9.02
N TYR A 116 -2.88 15.26 -7.96
CA TYR A 116 -2.48 14.97 -6.58
C TYR A 116 -2.19 13.47 -6.39
N GLN A 117 -3.11 12.60 -6.80
CA GLN A 117 -2.94 11.15 -6.71
C GLN A 117 -1.75 10.65 -7.54
N ALA A 118 -1.59 11.16 -8.76
CA ALA A 118 -0.46 10.84 -9.63
C ALA A 118 0.89 11.21 -8.98
N ARG A 119 1.00 12.41 -8.43
CA ARG A 119 2.21 12.86 -7.71
C ARG A 119 2.47 12.02 -6.48
N TYR A 120 1.43 11.71 -5.71
CA TYR A 120 1.54 10.92 -4.50
C TYR A 120 2.02 9.49 -4.80
N ALA A 121 1.49 8.88 -5.85
CA ALA A 121 1.91 7.55 -6.30
C ALA A 121 3.34 7.54 -6.84
N LEU A 122 3.73 8.52 -7.66
CA LEU A 122 5.10 8.63 -8.18
C LEU A 122 6.14 8.93 -7.10
N GLN A 123 5.74 9.57 -6.00
CA GLN A 123 6.61 9.76 -4.84
C GLN A 123 6.80 8.47 -4.02
N ARG A 124 5.78 7.63 -3.96
CA ARG A 124 5.85 6.31 -3.30
C ARG A 124 6.57 5.27 -4.14
N VAL A 125 6.37 5.31 -5.45
CA VAL A 125 6.86 4.32 -6.39
C VAL A 125 7.97 4.94 -7.22
N ASN A 126 9.22 4.74 -6.77
CA ASN A 126 10.41 5.27 -7.43
C ASN A 126 10.89 4.41 -8.62
N THR A 127 10.07 3.46 -9.07
CA THR A 127 10.45 2.45 -10.07
C THR A 127 9.88 2.70 -11.47
N GLY A 128 8.91 3.62 -11.62
CA GLY A 128 8.41 4.07 -12.92
C GLY A 128 6.90 4.34 -12.97
N ILE A 129 6.43 4.80 -14.14
CA ILE A 129 5.03 5.19 -14.37
C ILE A 129 4.05 4.01 -14.27
N ASN A 130 4.42 2.85 -14.83
CA ASN A 130 3.55 1.67 -14.83
C ASN A 130 3.33 1.15 -13.41
N ASP A 131 4.40 1.09 -12.61
CA ASP A 131 4.32 0.66 -11.22
C ASP A 131 3.51 1.67 -10.38
N ALA A 132 3.63 2.97 -10.67
CA ALA A 132 2.81 4.00 -10.04
C ALA A 132 1.32 3.86 -10.42
N ALA A 133 1.01 3.49 -11.66
CA ALA A 133 -0.35 3.21 -12.11
C ALA A 133 -0.93 1.96 -11.41
N ASP A 134 -0.19 0.86 -11.34
CA ASP A 134 -0.60 -0.36 -10.64
C ASP A 134 -0.82 -0.10 -9.14
N TRP A 135 0.06 0.70 -8.54
CA TRP A 135 -0.09 1.14 -7.16
C TRP A 135 -1.36 1.98 -6.96
N LEU A 136 -1.65 2.90 -7.88
CA LEU A 136 -2.88 3.71 -7.87
C LEU A 136 -4.14 2.85 -7.95
N PHE A 137 -4.21 1.89 -8.88
CA PHE A 137 -5.37 1.01 -8.99
C PHE A 137 -5.64 0.18 -7.73
N SER A 138 -4.57 -0.15 -7.00
CA SER A 138 -4.66 -0.99 -5.80
C SER A 138 -4.86 -0.18 -4.51
N ASN A 139 -4.43 1.09 -4.48
CA ASN A 139 -4.32 1.89 -3.25
C ASN A 139 -4.97 3.28 -3.36
N VAL A 140 -5.85 3.53 -4.34
CA VAL A 140 -6.49 4.84 -4.51
C VAL A 140 -7.21 5.31 -3.24
N ASP A 141 -7.81 4.38 -2.50
CA ASP A 141 -8.54 4.64 -1.25
C ASP A 141 -7.62 4.99 -0.07
N SER A 142 -6.33 4.63 -0.17
CA SER A 142 -5.30 4.88 0.86
C SER A 142 -4.59 6.22 0.67
N ILE A 143 -4.97 7.00 -0.34
CA ILE A 143 -4.38 8.31 -0.63
C ILE A 143 -5.10 9.34 0.26
N PRO A 144 -4.36 10.09 1.11
CA PRO A 144 -4.98 11.10 1.95
C PRO A 144 -5.67 12.17 1.09
N PRO A 145 -6.82 12.71 1.54
CA PRO A 145 -7.49 13.78 0.82
C PRO A 145 -6.55 14.99 0.70
N GLU A 146 -6.55 15.63 -0.46
CA GLU A 146 -5.76 16.84 -0.69
C GLU A 146 -6.19 17.93 0.31
N GLU A 147 -5.28 18.38 1.17
CA GLU A 147 -5.48 19.55 2.02
C GLU A 147 -5.62 20.78 1.12
N LYS A 148 -6.85 21.07 0.71
CA LYS A 148 -7.17 22.28 -0.04
C LYS A 148 -6.93 23.48 0.87
N ASN A 149 -5.77 24.13 0.74
CA ASN A 149 -5.67 25.55 1.03
C ASN A 149 -6.78 26.23 0.22
N GLN A 150 -7.75 26.80 0.94
CA GLN A 150 -8.94 27.43 0.37
C GLN A 150 -8.50 28.56 -0.55
N GLU A 151 -8.48 28.31 -1.85
CA GLU A 151 -8.70 29.26 -2.95
C GLU A 151 -8.32 28.58 -4.27
N ILE A 152 -9.26 27.83 -4.85
CA ILE A 152 -9.57 27.72 -6.28
C ILE A 152 -10.82 26.84 -6.40
N LYS A 153 -11.92 27.46 -6.82
CA LYS A 153 -13.17 26.78 -7.19
C LYS A 153 -13.00 26.22 -8.60
N ASP A 154 -12.37 25.06 -8.74
CA ASP A 154 -12.45 24.28 -9.98
C ASP A 154 -13.49 23.17 -9.83
N TYR A 155 -14.54 23.33 -10.63
CA TYR A 155 -15.56 22.34 -10.93
C TYR A 155 -14.91 21.15 -11.67
N PHE A 156 -14.34 20.21 -10.94
CA PHE A 156 -14.18 18.85 -11.42
C PHE A 156 -14.63 17.92 -10.30
N PHE A 157 -15.72 17.20 -10.58
CA PHE A 157 -16.28 16.23 -9.66
C PHE A 157 -15.17 15.28 -9.21
N SER A 158 -14.82 15.35 -7.92
CA SER A 158 -14.31 14.20 -7.19
C SER A 158 -15.41 13.16 -7.27
N VAL A 159 -15.38 12.34 -8.32
CA VAL A 159 -16.16 11.12 -8.30
C VAL A 159 -15.40 10.23 -7.33
N ASP A 160 -15.76 10.35 -6.05
CA ASP A 160 -15.84 9.16 -5.21
C ASP A 160 -16.66 8.19 -6.04
N VAL A 161 -15.98 7.33 -6.80
CA VAL A 161 -16.56 6.08 -7.22
C VAL A 161 -16.24 5.18 -6.04
N PRO A 162 -17.08 5.13 -4.98
CA PRO A 162 -17.06 3.92 -4.17
C PRO A 162 -17.18 2.80 -5.20
N LYS A 163 -16.34 1.76 -5.11
CA LYS A 163 -16.61 0.53 -5.86
C LYS A 163 -18.03 0.15 -5.49
N GLU A 164 -19.00 0.52 -6.32
CA GLU A 164 -20.41 0.26 -6.11
C GLU A 164 -20.58 -1.23 -6.38
N CYS A 165 -20.14 -2.01 -5.41
CA CYS A 165 -20.38 -3.44 -5.38
C CYS A 165 -21.89 -3.58 -5.29
N ARG A 166 -22.50 -4.11 -6.35
CA ARG A 166 -23.92 -4.45 -6.36
C ARG A 166 -24.14 -5.61 -5.39
N ASP A 167 -24.46 -5.29 -4.15
CA ASP A 167 -24.87 -6.31 -3.16
C ASP A 167 -26.25 -6.88 -3.52
N GLY A 168 -26.44 -8.15 -3.24
CA GLY A 168 -27.62 -8.89 -3.62
C GLY A 168 -27.75 -10.19 -2.84
N LYS A 169 -28.79 -10.96 -3.17
CA LYS A 169 -29.03 -12.27 -2.55
C LYS A 169 -27.90 -13.24 -2.92
N GLU A 170 -27.47 -14.00 -1.94
CA GLU A 170 -26.45 -15.05 -1.97
C GLU A 170 -26.83 -16.32 -2.75
N HIS A 171 -27.94 -16.30 -3.48
CA HIS A 171 -28.45 -17.45 -4.23
C HIS A 171 -28.12 -17.30 -5.72
N TYR A 172 -27.38 -18.27 -6.25
CA TYR A 172 -26.91 -18.29 -7.62
C TYR A 172 -27.49 -19.48 -8.39
N ARG A 173 -27.71 -19.28 -9.68
CA ARG A 173 -28.08 -20.35 -10.63
C ARG A 173 -27.05 -20.38 -11.76
N LEU A 174 -26.64 -21.57 -12.17
CA LEU A 174 -25.66 -21.76 -13.24
C LEU A 174 -26.21 -21.20 -14.57
N ILE A 175 -25.54 -20.16 -15.08
CA ILE A 175 -25.82 -19.56 -16.39
C ILE A 175 -24.86 -20.06 -17.48
N GLY A 176 -23.70 -20.59 -17.09
CA GLY A 176 -22.71 -21.09 -18.01
C GLY A 176 -21.36 -21.33 -17.35
N PHE A 177 -20.48 -22.01 -18.06
CA PHE A 177 -19.11 -22.28 -17.64
C PHE A 177 -18.19 -22.45 -18.85
N ILE A 178 -16.89 -22.27 -18.62
CA ILE A 178 -15.84 -22.40 -19.63
C ILE A 178 -15.03 -23.65 -19.31
N SER A 179 -14.84 -24.51 -20.31
CA SER A 179 -14.11 -25.77 -20.21
C SER A 179 -12.81 -25.68 -21.00
N HIS A 180 -11.67 -25.93 -20.33
CA HIS A 180 -10.41 -26.24 -21.00
C HIS A 180 -10.36 -27.75 -21.28
N MET A 181 -10.31 -28.14 -22.55
CA MET A 181 -10.19 -29.53 -22.99
C MET A 181 -8.75 -29.81 -23.39
N GLY A 182 -7.98 -30.38 -22.47
CA GLY A 182 -6.60 -30.78 -22.68
C GLY A 182 -5.99 -31.27 -21.38
N SER A 183 -5.08 -32.24 -21.46
CA SER A 183 -4.34 -32.75 -20.29
C SER A 183 -3.08 -31.94 -19.97
N SER A 184 -2.71 -31.00 -20.85
CA SER A 184 -1.54 -30.13 -20.70
C SER A 184 -1.97 -28.73 -20.29
N PRO A 185 -1.25 -28.04 -19.40
CA PRO A 185 -1.48 -26.62 -19.14
C PRO A 185 -1.00 -25.73 -20.30
N PHE A 186 -0.16 -26.26 -21.19
CA PHE A 186 0.42 -25.51 -22.32
C PHE A 186 -0.35 -25.70 -23.63
N SER A 187 -1.32 -26.62 -23.68
CA SER A 187 -2.10 -26.90 -24.89
C SER A 187 -3.47 -27.51 -24.58
N GLY A 188 -4.46 -27.08 -25.33
CA GLY A 188 -5.83 -27.58 -25.25
C GLY A 188 -6.80 -26.71 -26.03
N HIS A 189 -8.10 -26.97 -25.87
CA HIS A 189 -9.17 -26.27 -26.57
C HIS A 189 -10.18 -25.71 -25.57
N TYR A 190 -10.53 -24.42 -25.68
CA TYR A 190 -11.52 -23.78 -24.82
C TYR A 190 -12.91 -23.79 -25.45
N VAL A 191 -13.89 -24.25 -24.69
CA VAL A 191 -15.32 -24.23 -25.08
C VAL A 191 -16.13 -23.56 -23.98
N ALA A 192 -17.10 -22.73 -24.35
CA ALA A 192 -18.05 -22.11 -23.41
C ALA A 192 -19.43 -22.73 -23.57
N HIS A 193 -20.04 -23.13 -22.46
CA HIS A 193 -21.43 -23.61 -22.40
C HIS A 193 -22.28 -22.54 -21.72
N MET A 194 -23.34 -22.10 -22.39
CA MET A 194 -24.25 -21.06 -21.88
C MET A 194 -25.68 -21.59 -21.88
N LYS A 195 -26.39 -21.34 -20.77
CA LYS A 195 -27.82 -21.60 -20.64
C LYS A 195 -28.56 -20.43 -21.29
N LYS A 196 -29.27 -20.71 -22.38
CA LYS A 196 -30.17 -19.75 -23.03
C LYS A 196 -31.58 -19.88 -22.46
#